data_AF-A0A2N1J9R8-F1
#
_entry.id   AF-A0A2N1J9R8-F1
#
_cell.length_a   1.000
_cell.length_b   1.000
_cell.length_c   1.000
_cell.angle_alpha   90.00
_cell.angle_beta   90.00
_cell.angle_gamma   90.00
#
_symmetry.space_group_name_H-M   'P 1'
#
loop_
_entity.id
_entity.type
_entity.pdbx_description
1 polymer ?
#
loop_
_entity_poly.entity_id
_entity_poly.type
_entity_poly.pdbx_seq_one_letter_code
_entity_poly.pdbx_strand_id
1 'polypeptide(L)'
;MGKSTKDHRDHFYRQGKQEGYRARSAYKLLQLDAHYNLFGLVGNALAHQIGDTPNALCEILGEEIGCAVYAAMVRDANRPGYVIDLCAAPGSWSQVLSRALGDTGTCIVAVDLQAMAPLQGVTQIVGDITTDKTVNAIEQAFCKAQYGSTFQLADLIVCDGAPDVTGIQPLDEYVQSQLLMAAFSMALRMLRDRGTFLAKVFVHKDGDAARLLLAQLRRFFAQYV
;
A
#
# COMPACT_ATOMS: atom_id res chain seq x y z
N MET A 1 -14.05 32.38 11.68
CA MET A 1 -12.69 32.05 11.22
C MET A 1 -11.85 31.58 12.41
N GLY A 2 -11.78 30.28 12.66
CA GLY A 2 -10.95 29.73 13.75
C GLY A 2 -9.52 29.52 13.26
N LYS A 3 -8.57 30.32 13.75
CA LYS A 3 -7.13 30.04 13.59
C LYS A 3 -6.82 28.78 14.41
N SER A 4 -6.85 27.61 13.78
CA SER A 4 -6.35 26.38 14.40
C SER A 4 -4.86 26.58 14.71
N THR A 5 -4.56 26.70 16.00
CA THR A 5 -3.20 26.90 16.53
C THR A 5 -2.32 25.74 16.06
N LYS A 6 -1.11 26.06 15.61
CA LYS A 6 -0.08 25.09 15.18
C LYS A 6 0.18 23.96 16.20
N ASP A 7 -0.29 24.11 17.44
CA ASP A 7 -0.04 23.24 18.59
C ASP A 7 -0.90 21.97 18.65
N HIS A 8 -2.07 21.94 18.00
CA HIS A 8 -2.98 20.78 18.06
C HIS A 8 -2.61 19.62 17.11
N ARG A 9 -1.43 19.68 16.49
CA ARG A 9 -0.98 18.66 15.52
C ARG A 9 -0.28 17.53 16.27
N ASP A 10 -0.76 16.31 16.04
CA ASP A 10 -0.23 15.10 16.66
C ASP A 10 1.21 14.78 16.26
N HIS A 11 1.80 13.83 16.98
CA HIS A 11 3.17 13.38 16.78
C HIS A 11 3.46 12.96 15.33
N PHE A 12 2.61 12.13 14.72
CA PHE A 12 2.80 11.62 13.36
C PHE A 12 2.67 12.70 12.29
N TYR A 13 1.89 13.75 12.52
CA TYR A 13 1.91 14.92 11.65
C TYR A 13 3.28 15.60 11.66
N ARG A 14 3.85 15.84 12.85
CA ARG A 14 5.14 16.53 13.00
C ARG A 14 6.27 15.68 12.43
N GLN A 15 6.27 14.38 12.76
CA GLN A 15 7.24 13.41 12.29
C GLN A 15 7.18 13.27 10.77
N GLY A 16 5.99 13.13 10.19
CA GLY A 16 5.82 13.02 8.74
C GLY A 16 6.40 14.23 8.01
N LYS A 17 6.20 15.44 8.54
CA LYS A 17 6.79 16.65 7.97
C LYS A 17 8.33 16.66 8.08
N GLN A 18 8.89 16.20 9.20
CA GLN A 18 10.34 16.11 9.40
C GLN A 18 10.99 15.10 8.44
N GLU A 19 10.32 13.97 8.18
CA GLU A 19 10.78 12.89 7.30
C GLU A 19 10.36 13.09 5.83
N GLY A 20 9.72 14.22 5.51
CA GLY A 20 9.34 14.58 4.14
C GLY A 20 8.17 13.77 3.56
N TYR A 21 7.35 13.13 4.40
CA TYR A 21 6.08 12.55 3.98
C TYR A 21 5.00 13.62 3.81
N ARG A 22 4.19 13.48 2.76
CA ARG A 22 3.10 14.41 2.41
C ARG A 22 1.95 14.39 3.41
N ALA A 23 1.74 13.26 4.08
CA ALA A 23 0.70 13.10 5.07
C ALA A 23 1.11 12.08 6.14
N ARG A 24 0.53 12.22 7.34
CA ARG A 24 0.74 11.31 8.47
C ARG A 24 0.24 9.88 8.22
N SER A 25 -0.59 9.68 7.20
CA SER A 25 -1.06 8.35 6.80
C SER A 25 0.05 7.44 6.29
N ALA A 26 1.22 7.97 5.92
CA ALA A 26 2.41 7.18 5.60
C ALA A 26 2.75 6.17 6.72
N TYR A 27 2.62 6.57 7.99
CA TYR A 27 2.91 5.70 9.13
C TYR A 27 1.97 4.51 9.25
N LYS A 28 0.75 4.58 8.71
CA LYS A 28 -0.13 3.42 8.68
C LYS A 28 0.49 2.32 7.82
N LEU A 29 0.93 2.65 6.61
CA LEU A 29 1.47 1.67 5.69
C LEU A 29 2.82 1.13 6.19
N LEU A 30 3.66 1.98 6.77
CA LEU A 30 4.91 1.55 7.43
C LEU A 30 4.65 0.55 8.57
N GLN A 31 3.66 0.82 9.42
CA GLN A 31 3.30 -0.08 10.52
C GLN A 31 2.68 -1.39 10.02
N LEU A 32 1.86 -1.32 8.97
CA LEU A 32 1.28 -2.50 8.33
C LEU A 32 2.35 -3.37 7.67
N ASP A 33 3.32 -2.77 6.99
CA ASP A 33 4.47 -3.50 6.45
C ASP A 33 5.32 -4.15 7.56
N ALA A 34 5.59 -3.44 8.65
CA ALA A 34 6.30 -4.01 9.80
C ALA A 34 5.58 -5.24 10.40
N HIS A 35 4.24 -5.25 10.39
CA HIS A 35 3.46 -6.35 10.96
C HIS A 35 3.23 -7.50 9.98
N TYR A 36 3.01 -7.21 8.69
CA TYR A 36 2.57 -8.19 7.68
C TYR A 36 3.62 -8.49 6.61
N ASN A 37 4.77 -7.81 6.65
CA ASN A 37 5.85 -7.92 5.66
C ASN A 37 5.36 -7.76 4.20
N LEU A 38 4.60 -6.70 3.95
CA LEU A 38 3.96 -6.43 2.67
C LEU A 38 4.97 -6.21 1.54
N PHE A 39 6.15 -5.69 1.87
CA PHE A 39 7.19 -5.35 0.90
C PHE A 39 8.19 -6.48 0.68
N GLY A 40 8.08 -7.59 1.42
CA GLY A 40 9.01 -8.71 1.30
C GLY A 40 10.45 -8.29 1.54
N LEU A 41 10.68 -7.31 2.41
CA LEU A 41 12.02 -6.90 2.81
C LEU A 41 12.53 -7.85 3.89
N VAL A 42 13.82 -8.20 3.84
CA VAL A 42 14.34 -9.21 4.75
C VAL A 42 14.27 -8.64 6.15
N GLY A 43 13.52 -9.35 6.98
CA GLY A 43 13.44 -9.13 8.39
C GLY A 43 12.33 -8.19 8.86
N ASN A 44 11.26 -7.82 8.18
CA ASN A 44 10.23 -6.99 8.86
C ASN A 44 9.67 -7.57 10.20
N ALA A 45 9.80 -8.89 10.47
CA ALA A 45 9.57 -9.48 11.81
C ALA A 45 10.78 -9.47 12.80
N LEU A 46 12.02 -9.23 12.34
CA LEU A 46 13.31 -9.28 13.08
C LEU A 46 14.29 -8.10 12.76
N ALA A 47 13.98 -7.20 11.83
CA ALA A 47 14.87 -6.27 11.12
C ALA A 47 14.99 -4.94 11.83
N HIS A 48 14.08 -4.63 12.74
CA HIS A 48 14.36 -3.54 13.68
C HIS A 48 15.65 -3.85 14.48
N GLN A 49 16.11 -5.11 14.51
CA GLN A 49 17.36 -5.54 15.14
C GLN A 49 18.46 -5.94 14.13
N ILE A 50 18.15 -6.30 12.88
CA ILE A 50 19.10 -7.00 11.98
C ILE A 50 19.35 -6.28 10.62
N GLY A 51 18.44 -5.43 10.13
CA GLY A 51 18.59 -4.75 8.82
C GLY A 51 18.57 -5.68 7.58
N ASP A 52 18.46 -5.10 6.38
CA ASP A 52 18.41 -5.81 5.07
C ASP A 52 19.82 -6.18 4.56
N THR A 53 20.74 -6.52 5.48
CA THR A 53 22.12 -6.92 5.15
C THR A 53 22.51 -8.15 5.94
N PRO A 54 23.31 -9.07 5.36
CA PRO A 54 23.73 -10.28 6.06
C PRO A 54 24.61 -9.97 7.28
N ASN A 55 25.24 -8.80 7.35
CA ASN A 55 26.23 -8.43 8.35
C ASN A 55 25.76 -8.66 9.80
N ALA A 56 24.56 -8.21 10.17
CA ALA A 56 24.08 -8.37 11.54
C ALA A 56 23.80 -9.84 11.90
N LEU A 57 23.34 -10.67 10.95
CA LEU A 57 23.20 -12.10 11.17
C LEU A 57 24.57 -12.79 11.26
N CYS A 58 25.53 -12.38 10.44
CA CYS A 58 26.89 -12.91 10.47
C CYS A 58 27.62 -12.56 11.79
N GLU A 59 27.36 -11.37 12.36
CA GLU A 59 27.87 -10.99 13.68
C GLU A 59 27.31 -11.88 14.82
N ILE A 60 26.05 -12.30 14.72
CA ILE A 60 25.38 -13.09 15.76
C ILE A 60 25.63 -14.60 15.61
N LEU A 61 25.59 -15.10 14.37
CA LEU A 61 25.54 -16.53 14.05
C LEU A 61 26.85 -17.06 13.43
N GLY A 62 27.81 -16.17 13.15
CA GLY A 62 29.01 -16.49 12.37
C GLY A 62 28.77 -16.39 10.86
N GLU A 63 29.85 -16.21 10.09
CA GLU A 63 29.80 -15.83 8.67
C GLU A 63 29.04 -16.84 7.80
N GLU A 64 29.30 -18.14 7.98
CA GLU A 64 28.69 -19.21 7.18
C GLU A 64 27.19 -19.39 7.47
N ILE A 65 26.82 -19.48 8.76
CA ILE A 65 25.43 -19.66 9.19
C ILE A 65 24.62 -18.38 8.94
N GLY A 66 25.19 -17.21 9.25
CA GLY A 66 24.55 -15.92 9.03
C GLY A 66 24.23 -15.68 7.55
N CYS A 67 25.18 -15.95 6.65
CA CYS A 67 24.93 -15.88 5.21
C CYS A 67 23.87 -16.89 4.75
N ALA A 68 23.90 -18.13 5.26
CA ALA A 68 22.94 -19.16 4.87
C ALA A 68 21.51 -18.84 5.33
N VAL A 69 21.35 -18.35 6.57
CA VAL A 69 20.07 -17.90 7.13
C VAL A 69 19.57 -16.67 6.38
N TYR A 70 20.42 -15.67 6.14
CA TYR A 70 20.05 -14.50 5.35
C TYR A 70 19.60 -14.91 3.94
N ALA A 71 20.35 -15.78 3.25
CA ALA A 71 19.99 -16.27 1.92
C ALA A 71 18.67 -17.08 1.93
N ALA A 72 18.37 -17.82 2.99
CA ALA A 72 17.07 -18.47 3.17
C ALA A 72 15.94 -17.45 3.37
N MET A 73 16.15 -16.45 4.22
CA MET A 73 15.18 -15.37 4.43
C MET A 73 14.92 -14.55 3.16
N VAL A 74 15.96 -14.27 2.35
CA VAL A 74 15.83 -13.62 1.03
C VAL A 74 15.05 -14.51 0.06
N ARG A 75 15.29 -15.83 0.05
CA ARG A 75 14.56 -16.77 -0.80
C ARG A 75 13.07 -16.82 -0.49
N ASP A 76 12.71 -16.65 0.78
CA ASP A 76 11.32 -16.60 1.23
C ASP A 76 10.70 -15.18 1.09
N ALA A 77 11.51 -14.17 0.79
CA ALA A 77 11.08 -12.79 0.67
C ALA A 77 10.37 -12.56 -0.67
N ASN A 78 9.04 -12.53 -0.64
CA ASN A 78 8.22 -12.26 -1.83
C ASN A 78 8.08 -10.75 -2.06
N ARG A 79 9.12 -10.12 -2.62
CA ARG A 79 9.11 -8.69 -2.96
C ARG A 79 8.14 -8.42 -4.13
N PRO A 80 7.21 -7.45 -4.02
CA PRO A 80 6.29 -7.15 -5.11
C PRO A 80 7.01 -6.49 -6.29
N GLY A 81 6.82 -7.03 -7.49
CA GLY A 81 7.32 -6.46 -8.75
C GLY A 81 6.39 -5.42 -9.34
N TYR A 82 5.09 -5.53 -9.08
CA TYR A 82 4.04 -4.62 -9.59
C TYR A 82 3.10 -4.19 -8.47
N VAL A 83 2.98 -2.88 -8.28
CA VAL A 83 2.18 -2.30 -7.19
C VAL A 83 1.22 -1.23 -7.72
N ILE A 84 -0.02 -1.26 -7.23
CA ILE A 84 -1.03 -0.24 -7.50
C ILE A 84 -1.42 0.46 -6.20
N ASP A 85 -1.33 1.79 -6.15
CA ASP A 85 -1.83 2.64 -5.07
C ASP A 85 -3.10 3.36 -5.55
N LEU A 86 -4.27 2.99 -5.02
CA LEU A 86 -5.57 3.52 -5.40
C LEU A 86 -6.01 4.64 -4.45
N CYS A 87 -6.68 5.66 -4.99
CA CYS A 87 -7.07 6.86 -4.23
C CYS A 87 -5.85 7.49 -3.54
N ALA A 88 -4.76 7.61 -4.30
CA ALA A 88 -3.43 7.85 -3.76
C ALA A 88 -3.22 9.29 -3.26
N ALA A 89 -4.00 10.29 -3.70
CA ALA A 89 -3.72 11.69 -3.38
C ALA A 89 -3.77 11.92 -1.85
N PRO A 90 -2.79 12.67 -1.27
CA PRO A 90 -1.74 13.45 -1.93
C PRO A 90 -0.47 12.67 -2.30
N GLY A 91 -0.41 11.36 -2.07
CA GLY A 91 0.67 10.46 -2.49
C GLY A 91 1.54 9.95 -1.33
N SER A 92 1.06 9.98 -0.09
CA SER A 92 1.87 9.55 1.06
C SER A 92 2.16 8.04 1.09
N TRP A 93 1.22 7.20 0.66
CA TRP A 93 1.45 5.75 0.53
C TRP A 93 2.36 5.46 -0.66
N SER A 94 2.12 6.11 -1.81
CA SER A 94 3.06 6.11 -2.94
C SER A 94 4.49 6.51 -2.56
N GLN A 95 4.69 7.47 -1.65
CA GLN A 95 6.03 7.81 -1.12
C GLN A 95 6.64 6.68 -0.32
N VAL A 96 5.87 5.99 0.52
CA VAL A 96 6.35 4.83 1.28
C VAL A 96 6.76 3.72 0.32
N LEU A 97 5.90 3.39 -0.64
CA LEU A 97 6.17 2.38 -1.67
C LEU A 97 7.43 2.71 -2.48
N SER A 98 7.55 3.95 -2.97
CA SER A 98 8.71 4.41 -3.73
C SER A 98 10.02 4.33 -2.92
N ARG A 99 9.99 4.70 -1.64
CA ARG A 99 11.17 4.62 -0.77
C ARG A 99 11.56 3.18 -0.42
N ALA A 100 10.58 2.29 -0.24
CA ALA A 100 10.82 0.90 0.15
C ALA A 100 11.18 -0.01 -1.03
N LEU A 101 10.64 0.27 -2.21
CA LEU A 101 10.70 -0.61 -3.39
C LEU A 101 11.37 0.06 -4.61
N GLY A 102 11.88 1.28 -4.48
CA GLY A 102 12.45 2.03 -5.60
C GLY A 102 13.68 1.35 -6.22
N ASP A 103 14.52 0.74 -5.39
CA ASP A 103 15.77 0.12 -5.81
C ASP A 103 15.60 -1.35 -6.25
N THR A 104 14.40 -1.91 -6.14
CA THR A 104 14.12 -3.32 -6.49
C THR A 104 13.65 -3.51 -7.93
N GLY A 105 13.51 -2.43 -8.70
CA GLY A 105 12.95 -2.47 -10.05
C GLY A 105 11.43 -2.64 -10.08
N THR A 106 10.76 -2.42 -8.95
CA THR A 106 9.30 -2.51 -8.83
C THR A 106 8.62 -1.42 -9.64
N CYS A 107 7.61 -1.80 -10.43
CA CYS A 107 6.74 -0.86 -11.12
C CYS A 107 5.62 -0.39 -10.19
N ILE A 108 5.60 0.89 -9.85
CA ILE A 108 4.59 1.48 -8.98
C ILE A 108 3.69 2.40 -9.81
N VAL A 109 2.38 2.12 -9.79
CA VAL A 109 1.35 2.95 -10.43
C VAL A 109 0.42 3.50 -9.35
N ALA A 110 0.28 4.82 -9.28
CA ALA A 110 -0.59 5.48 -8.36
C ALA A 110 -1.75 6.15 -9.10
N VAL A 111 -2.97 5.95 -8.62
CA VAL A 111 -4.20 6.39 -9.28
C VAL A 111 -5.03 7.24 -8.33
N ASP A 112 -5.47 8.40 -8.78
CA ASP A 112 -6.41 9.24 -8.05
C ASP A 112 -7.24 10.09 -9.03
N LEU A 113 -8.41 10.57 -8.59
CA LEU A 113 -9.18 11.57 -9.33
C LEU A 113 -8.48 12.93 -9.36
N GLN A 114 -7.68 13.23 -8.35
CA GLN A 114 -6.92 14.46 -8.21
C GLN A 114 -5.48 14.30 -8.71
N ALA A 115 -4.99 15.31 -9.42
CA ALA A 115 -3.56 15.39 -9.70
C ALA A 115 -2.77 15.58 -8.39
N MET A 116 -1.64 14.90 -8.29
CA MET A 116 -0.70 15.06 -7.18
C MET A 116 0.68 15.44 -7.71
N ALA A 117 1.52 16.02 -6.84
CA ALA A 117 2.88 16.37 -7.22
C ALA A 117 3.67 15.11 -7.65
N PRO A 118 4.58 15.22 -8.63
CA PRO A 118 5.39 14.10 -9.11
C PRO A 118 6.11 13.37 -7.97
N LEU A 119 6.26 12.05 -8.11
CA LEU A 119 7.01 11.18 -7.21
C LEU A 119 8.01 10.37 -8.04
N GLN A 120 9.27 10.30 -7.58
CA GLN A 120 10.30 9.53 -8.26
C GLN A 120 9.94 8.04 -8.24
N GLY A 121 10.11 7.36 -9.39
CA GLY A 121 9.83 5.93 -9.51
C GLY A 121 8.34 5.55 -9.46
N VAL A 122 7.42 6.53 -9.50
CA VAL A 122 5.97 6.28 -9.48
C VAL A 122 5.32 6.84 -10.73
N THR A 123 4.64 5.98 -11.48
CA THR A 123 3.76 6.42 -12.58
C THR A 123 2.44 6.88 -11.99
N GLN A 124 2.06 8.15 -12.23
CA GLN A 124 0.85 8.73 -11.67
C GLN A 124 -0.22 8.88 -12.74
N ILE A 125 -1.41 8.33 -12.49
CA ILE A 125 -2.56 8.37 -13.37
C ILE A 125 -3.66 9.17 -12.68
N VAL A 126 -4.12 10.23 -13.36
CA VAL A 126 -5.32 10.95 -12.95
C VAL A 126 -6.52 10.26 -13.60
N GLY A 127 -7.33 9.55 -12.81
CA GLY A 127 -8.38 8.69 -13.33
C GLY A 127 -9.37 8.20 -12.27
N ASP A 128 -10.56 7.86 -12.75
CA ASP A 128 -11.63 7.26 -11.95
C ASP A 128 -11.44 5.74 -11.92
N ILE A 129 -11.24 5.18 -10.73
CA ILE A 129 -11.01 3.75 -10.52
C ILE A 129 -12.22 2.87 -10.91
N THR A 130 -13.40 3.45 -11.12
CA THR A 130 -14.60 2.74 -11.59
C THR A 130 -14.63 2.50 -13.10
N THR A 131 -13.68 3.07 -13.86
CA THR A 131 -13.72 3.10 -15.33
C THR A 131 -12.70 2.18 -15.99
N ASP A 132 -13.08 1.58 -17.12
CA ASP A 132 -12.17 0.76 -17.94
C ASP A 132 -10.98 1.56 -18.48
N LYS A 133 -11.17 2.87 -18.69
CA LYS A 133 -10.09 3.77 -19.11
C LYS A 133 -8.92 3.75 -18.13
N THR A 134 -9.22 3.77 -16.83
CA THR A 134 -8.20 3.74 -15.78
C THR A 134 -7.49 2.38 -15.73
N VAL A 135 -8.24 1.29 -15.87
CA VAL A 135 -7.67 -0.06 -15.99
C VAL A 135 -6.67 -0.12 -17.15
N ASN A 136 -7.11 0.23 -18.35
CA ASN A 136 -6.26 0.24 -19.55
C ASN A 136 -5.01 1.13 -19.38
N ALA A 137 -5.13 2.25 -18.67
CA ALA A 137 -3.99 3.13 -18.39
C ALA A 137 -2.97 2.48 -17.44
N ILE A 138 -3.43 1.73 -16.43
CA ILE A 138 -2.55 0.94 -15.55
C ILE A 138 -1.88 -0.18 -16.35
N GLU A 139 -2.63 -0.91 -17.18
CA GLU A 139 -2.07 -1.98 -18.03
C GLU A 139 -0.96 -1.44 -18.93
N GLN A 140 -1.19 -0.29 -19.57
CA GLN A 140 -0.19 0.39 -20.40
C GLN A 140 1.04 0.83 -19.58
N ALA A 141 0.85 1.27 -18.33
CA ALA A 141 1.97 1.65 -17.46
C ALA A 141 2.83 0.43 -17.10
N PHE A 142 2.20 -0.70 -16.75
CA PHE A 142 2.90 -1.96 -16.49
C PHE A 142 3.64 -2.49 -17.72
N CYS A 143 3.00 -2.47 -18.90
CA CYS A 143 3.64 -2.88 -20.16
C CYS A 143 4.86 -2.03 -20.54
N LYS A 144 4.91 -0.74 -20.16
CA LYS A 144 6.08 0.12 -20.44
C LYS A 144 7.26 -0.18 -19.51
N ALA A 145 6.99 -0.69 -18.31
CA ALA A 145 8.03 -0.91 -17.28
C ALA A 145 8.89 -2.15 -17.55
N GLN A 146 8.38 -3.13 -18.31
CA GLN A 146 9.17 -4.26 -18.79
C GLN A 146 9.24 -4.24 -20.31
N TYR A 147 10.44 -4.38 -20.86
CA TYR A 147 10.69 -4.56 -22.30
C TYR A 147 10.18 -5.93 -22.82
N GLY A 148 8.95 -6.33 -22.45
CA GLY A 148 8.33 -7.61 -22.75
C GLY A 148 6.89 -7.44 -23.25
N SER A 149 6.38 -8.48 -23.92
CA SER A 149 5.07 -8.47 -24.59
C SER A 149 3.92 -9.03 -23.75
N THR A 150 4.16 -9.41 -22.49
CA THR A 150 3.18 -10.11 -21.65
C THR A 150 2.65 -9.18 -20.57
N PHE A 151 1.32 -9.03 -20.53
CA PHE A 151 0.61 -8.31 -19.49
C PHE A 151 0.90 -8.91 -18.11
N GLN A 152 1.19 -8.05 -17.13
CA GLN A 152 1.47 -8.43 -15.75
C GLN A 152 0.36 -7.93 -14.83
N LEU A 153 -0.05 -8.77 -13.90
CA LEU A 153 -0.96 -8.42 -12.83
C LEU A 153 -0.16 -7.92 -11.61
N ALA A 154 -0.79 -7.08 -10.78
CA ALA A 154 -0.19 -6.53 -9.58
C ALA A 154 0.02 -7.61 -8.51
N ASP A 155 1.16 -7.55 -7.82
CA ASP A 155 1.46 -8.32 -6.61
C ASP A 155 0.75 -7.74 -5.39
N LEU A 156 0.66 -6.41 -5.34
CA LEU A 156 0.12 -5.65 -4.21
C LEU A 156 -0.76 -4.51 -4.73
N ILE A 157 -1.98 -4.42 -4.21
CA ILE A 157 -2.86 -3.27 -4.42
C ILE A 157 -3.19 -2.68 -3.06
N VAL A 158 -2.95 -1.38 -2.89
CA VAL A 158 -3.22 -0.64 -1.66
C VAL A 158 -4.23 0.48 -1.89
N CYS A 159 -5.05 0.81 -0.89
CA CYS A 159 -6.05 1.88 -0.97
C CYS A 159 -6.30 2.53 0.40
N ASP A 160 -5.78 3.75 0.65
CA ASP A 160 -6.13 4.55 1.86
C ASP A 160 -7.29 5.54 1.60
N GLY A 161 -8.01 5.33 0.49
CA GLY A 161 -9.12 6.18 0.05
C GLY A 161 -10.21 6.33 1.12
N ALA A 162 -10.69 7.56 1.29
CA ALA A 162 -11.83 7.86 2.14
C ALA A 162 -12.59 9.07 1.59
N PRO A 163 -13.92 9.10 1.73
CA PRO A 163 -14.70 10.28 1.40
C PRO A 163 -14.44 11.41 2.41
N ASP A 164 -14.87 12.61 2.03
CA ASP A 164 -15.05 13.69 2.99
C ASP A 164 -16.06 13.27 4.06
N VAL A 165 -15.66 13.36 5.32
CA VAL A 165 -16.46 12.91 6.46
C VAL A 165 -17.51 13.97 6.77
N THR A 166 -18.78 13.61 6.67
CA THR A 166 -19.92 14.50 6.93
C THR A 166 -20.24 14.59 8.43
N GLY A 167 -19.83 13.58 9.21
CA GLY A 167 -20.19 13.41 10.61
C GLY A 167 -21.46 12.58 10.81
N ILE A 168 -22.18 12.27 9.73
CA ILE A 168 -23.31 11.34 9.73
C ILE A 168 -22.75 9.94 9.49
N GLN A 169 -22.44 9.25 10.58
CA GLN A 169 -21.69 7.99 10.56
C GLN A 169 -22.25 6.92 9.59
N PRO A 170 -23.57 6.66 9.52
CA PRO A 170 -24.10 5.67 8.57
C PRO A 170 -23.89 6.07 7.11
N LEU A 171 -23.96 7.36 6.80
CA LEU A 171 -23.71 7.87 5.44
C LEU A 171 -22.23 7.77 5.09
N ASP A 172 -21.35 8.18 6.01
CA ASP A 172 -19.90 8.12 5.82
C ASP A 172 -19.42 6.66 5.62
N GLU A 173 -19.96 5.71 6.40
CA GLU A 173 -19.69 4.27 6.24
C GLU A 173 -20.20 3.73 4.89
N TYR A 174 -21.41 4.12 4.49
CA TYR A 174 -21.97 3.70 3.20
C TYR A 174 -21.14 4.20 2.01
N VAL A 175 -20.79 5.49 2.00
CA VAL A 175 -19.98 6.09 0.92
C VAL A 175 -18.59 5.45 0.89
N GLN A 176 -17.98 5.22 2.05
CA GLN A 176 -16.70 4.53 2.14
C GLN A 176 -16.79 3.07 1.64
N SER A 177 -17.91 2.39 1.90
CA SER A 177 -18.17 1.05 1.38
C SER A 177 -18.31 1.02 -0.15
N GLN A 178 -18.93 2.03 -0.75
CA GLN A 178 -18.99 2.18 -2.23
C GLN A 178 -17.58 2.34 -2.81
N LEU A 179 -16.74 3.18 -2.18
CA LEU A 179 -15.35 3.35 -2.60
C LEU A 179 -14.54 2.06 -2.46
N LEU A 180 -14.73 1.33 -1.37
CA LEU A 180 -14.08 0.03 -1.14
C LEU A 180 -14.50 -0.99 -2.20
N MET A 181 -15.78 -1.03 -2.58
CA MET A 181 -16.28 -1.92 -3.64
C MET A 181 -15.67 -1.58 -5.01
N ALA A 182 -15.49 -0.30 -5.33
CA ALA A 182 -14.80 0.12 -6.55
C ALA A 182 -13.33 -0.33 -6.54
N ALA A 183 -12.61 -0.10 -5.42
CA ALA A 183 -11.23 -0.55 -5.27
C ALA A 183 -11.11 -2.08 -5.31
N PHE A 184 -12.07 -2.80 -4.74
CA PHE A 184 -12.11 -4.25 -4.79
C PHE A 184 -12.40 -4.77 -6.21
N SER A 185 -13.28 -4.11 -6.97
CA SER A 185 -13.51 -4.45 -8.38
C SER A 185 -12.24 -4.29 -9.22
N MET A 186 -11.46 -3.24 -8.96
CA MET A 186 -10.12 -3.09 -9.54
C MET A 186 -9.21 -4.25 -9.13
N ALA A 187 -9.21 -4.65 -7.86
CA ALA A 187 -8.40 -5.76 -7.37
C ALA A 187 -8.76 -7.09 -8.05
N LEU A 188 -10.05 -7.39 -8.25
CA LEU A 188 -10.48 -8.60 -8.97
C LEU A 188 -10.00 -8.65 -10.43
N ARG A 189 -9.70 -7.50 -11.05
CA ARG A 189 -9.24 -7.40 -12.44
C ARG A 189 -7.73 -7.36 -12.56
N MET A 190 -7.06 -6.73 -11.59
CA MET A 190 -5.65 -6.33 -11.70
C MET A 190 -4.74 -7.02 -10.69
N LEU A 191 -5.26 -7.75 -9.71
CA LEU A 191 -4.45 -8.48 -8.75
C LEU A 191 -4.18 -9.90 -9.27
N ARG A 192 -2.95 -10.37 -9.15
CA ARG A 192 -2.61 -11.75 -9.49
C ARG A 192 -3.14 -12.74 -8.46
N ASP A 193 -3.17 -14.01 -8.83
CA ASP A 193 -3.36 -15.10 -7.88
C ASP A 193 -2.31 -15.02 -6.76
N ARG A 194 -2.79 -15.12 -5.51
CA ARG A 194 -1.99 -14.96 -4.28
C ARG A 194 -1.37 -13.58 -4.08
N GLY A 195 -1.82 -12.56 -4.82
CA GLY A 195 -1.50 -11.16 -4.54
C GLY A 195 -2.19 -10.66 -3.27
N THR A 196 -1.74 -9.52 -2.76
CA THR A 196 -2.29 -8.89 -1.55
C THR A 196 -3.10 -7.64 -1.90
N PHE A 197 -4.30 -7.54 -1.33
CA PHE A 197 -5.12 -6.33 -1.37
C PHE A 197 -5.24 -5.74 0.03
N LEU A 198 -4.83 -4.48 0.20
CA LEU A 198 -4.91 -3.74 1.44
C LEU A 198 -5.80 -2.51 1.23
N ALA A 199 -6.84 -2.35 2.03
CA ALA A 199 -7.70 -1.20 1.95
C ALA A 199 -8.13 -0.68 3.31
N LYS A 200 -8.34 0.63 3.39
CA LYS A 200 -8.99 1.27 4.53
C LYS A 200 -10.44 0.82 4.60
N VAL A 201 -10.96 0.65 5.81
CA VAL A 201 -12.37 0.35 6.08
C VAL A 201 -12.87 1.27 7.18
N PHE A 202 -14.05 1.85 7.04
CA PHE A 202 -14.73 2.54 8.15
C PHE A 202 -15.50 1.49 8.95
N VAL A 203 -15.18 1.38 10.24
CA VAL A 203 -15.87 0.45 11.14
C VAL A 203 -16.55 1.27 12.22
N HIS A 204 -17.86 1.07 12.36
CA HIS A 204 -18.63 1.63 13.46
C HIS A 204 -18.87 0.56 14.53
N LYS A 205 -18.81 0.96 15.82
CA LYS A 205 -18.89 0.01 16.94
C LYS A 205 -20.22 -0.77 16.95
N ASP A 206 -21.30 -0.09 16.60
CA ASP A 206 -22.65 -0.63 16.60
C ASP A 206 -23.18 -0.87 15.17
N GLY A 207 -22.29 -0.86 14.16
CA GLY A 207 -22.60 -1.05 12.75
C GLY A 207 -22.19 -2.42 12.22
N ASP A 208 -23.07 -3.06 11.45
CA ASP A 208 -22.80 -4.35 10.81
C ASP A 208 -22.39 -4.25 9.34
N ALA A 209 -22.48 -3.06 8.72
CA ALA A 209 -22.28 -2.90 7.28
C ALA A 209 -20.84 -3.25 6.86
N ALA A 210 -19.82 -2.72 7.54
CA ALA A 210 -18.43 -3.09 7.30
C ALA A 210 -18.19 -4.60 7.50
N ARG A 211 -18.81 -5.22 8.51
CA ARG A 211 -18.65 -6.66 8.79
C ARG A 211 -19.28 -7.50 7.69
N LEU A 212 -20.47 -7.13 7.21
CA LEU A 212 -21.16 -7.81 6.12
C LEU A 212 -20.36 -7.70 4.83
N LEU A 213 -19.85 -6.51 4.52
CA LEU A 213 -19.01 -6.28 3.36
C LEU A 213 -17.75 -7.16 3.43
N LEU A 214 -17.02 -7.12 4.55
CA LEU A 214 -15.86 -7.98 4.75
C LEU A 214 -16.23 -9.47 4.62
N ALA A 215 -17.37 -9.92 5.15
CA ALA A 215 -17.83 -11.30 5.00
C ALA A 215 -18.02 -11.71 3.52
N GLN A 216 -18.47 -10.78 2.67
CA GLN A 216 -18.58 -11.00 1.22
C GLN A 216 -17.19 -11.08 0.56
N LEU A 217 -16.28 -10.16 0.90
CA LEU A 217 -14.95 -10.07 0.31
C LEU A 217 -14.04 -11.25 0.69
N ARG A 218 -14.21 -11.81 1.90
CA ARG A 218 -13.42 -12.95 2.41
C ARG A 218 -13.45 -14.18 1.52
N ARG A 219 -14.49 -14.34 0.69
CA ARG A 219 -14.62 -15.49 -0.21
C ARG A 219 -13.59 -15.51 -1.34
N PHE A 220 -12.92 -14.38 -1.57
CA PHE A 220 -11.96 -14.20 -2.67
C PHE A 220 -10.49 -14.30 -2.22
N PHE A 221 -10.23 -14.36 -0.92
CA PHE A 221 -8.87 -14.41 -0.38
C PHE A 221 -8.69 -15.60 0.57
N ALA A 222 -7.53 -16.25 0.49
CA ALA A 222 -7.19 -17.38 1.36
C ALA A 222 -7.00 -16.97 2.82
N GLN A 223 -6.56 -15.73 3.07
CA GLN A 223 -6.37 -15.14 4.38
C GLN A 223 -6.94 -13.72 4.39
N TYR A 224 -7.52 -13.31 5.52
CA TYR A 224 -8.03 -11.96 5.75
C TYR A 224 -7.74 -11.58 7.21
N VAL A 225 -7.49 -10.31 7.47
CA VAL A 225 -7.31 -9.76 8.81
C VAL A 225 -8.13 -8.50 8.98
#